data_AF-A0A366INC5-F1
#
_entry.id   AF-A0A366INC5-F1
#
_cell.length_a   1.000
_cell.length_b   1.000
_cell.length_c   1.000
_cell.angle_alpha   90.00
_cell.angle_beta   90.00
_cell.angle_gamma   90.00
#
_symmetry.space_group_name_H-M   'P 1'
#
loop_
_entity.id
_entity.type
_entity.pdbx_description
1 polymer ?
#
loop_
_entity_poly.entity_id
_entity_poly.type
_entity_poly.pdbx_seq_one_letter_code
_entity_poly.pdbx_strand_id
1 'polypeptide(L)'
;MGQWVTPSDVKDRWVLPGDFPGTDAQIETKITDAEDLVLTGYPDIGDRIAAGNLRVETVRRIVAGVVIRFFRNPEGIRTTSSTTGPFAVGSTITHGGDEPGELYLSDADRVALSGRTMTKKAFTISTIPKGWP
;
A
#
# COMPACT_ATOMS: atom_id res chain seq x y z
N MET A 1 18.68 6.82 -11.46
CA MET A 1 17.47 6.03 -11.13
C MET A 1 16.38 6.43 -12.12
N GLY A 2 15.67 5.46 -12.67
CA GLY A 2 14.57 5.73 -13.61
C GLY A 2 13.29 5.94 -12.82
N GLN A 3 12.77 7.16 -12.81
CA GLN A 3 11.47 7.49 -12.25
C GLN A 3 10.39 6.67 -12.99
N TRP A 4 9.65 5.82 -12.28
CA TRP A 4 8.65 4.94 -12.88
C TRP A 4 7.25 5.57 -12.92
N VAL A 5 7.04 6.56 -12.04
CA VAL A 5 5.74 7.21 -11.80
C VAL A 5 5.85 8.71 -12.04
N THR A 6 4.87 9.28 -12.74
CA THR A 6 4.76 10.72 -12.94
C THR A 6 3.69 11.34 -12.04
N PRO A 7 3.68 12.67 -11.82
CA PRO A 7 2.57 13.32 -11.13
C PRO A 7 1.20 13.05 -11.77
N SER A 8 1.14 12.97 -13.11
CA SER A 8 -0.09 12.62 -13.84
C SER A 8 -0.59 11.22 -13.48
N ASP A 9 0.30 10.23 -13.34
CA ASP A 9 -0.07 8.88 -12.91
C ASP A 9 -0.78 8.86 -11.53
N VAL A 10 -0.40 9.78 -10.64
CA VAL A 10 -1.02 9.92 -9.31
C VAL A 10 -2.38 10.58 -9.42
N LYS A 11 -2.47 11.69 -10.18
CA LYS A 11 -3.72 12.43 -10.38
C LYS A 11 -4.77 11.63 -11.12
N ASP A 12 -4.40 10.89 -12.17
CA ASP A 12 -5.31 10.05 -12.94
C ASP A 12 -5.93 8.92 -12.11
N ARG A 13 -5.26 8.52 -11.03
CA ARG A 13 -5.72 7.49 -10.07
C ARG A 13 -6.49 8.10 -8.89
N TRP A 14 -6.62 9.42 -8.81
CA TRP A 14 -7.39 10.10 -7.77
C TRP A 14 -8.88 10.02 -8.09
N VAL A 15 -9.62 9.30 -7.24
CA VAL A 15 -11.06 9.04 -7.44
C VAL A 15 -11.95 9.78 -6.42
N LEU A 16 -11.35 10.55 -5.51
CA LEU A 16 -12.13 11.33 -4.54
C LEU A 16 -12.67 12.60 -5.20
N PRO A 17 -13.84 13.08 -4.77
CA PRO A 17 -14.40 14.33 -5.30
C PRO A 17 -13.49 15.52 -4.97
N GLY A 18 -13.26 16.37 -5.96
CA GLY A 18 -12.41 17.56 -5.87
C GLY A 18 -11.03 17.37 -6.50
N ASP A 19 -10.30 18.48 -6.61
CA ASP A 19 -8.94 18.48 -7.13
C ASP A 19 -7.97 17.79 -6.15
N PHE A 20 -6.86 17.29 -6.70
CA PHE A 20 -5.80 16.71 -5.90
C PHE A 20 -5.21 17.79 -4.96
N PRO A 21 -5.06 17.52 -3.65
CA PRO A 21 -4.75 18.55 -2.66
C PRO A 21 -3.29 19.05 -2.68
N GLY A 22 -2.40 18.42 -3.45
CA GLY A 22 -0.98 18.78 -3.57
C GLY A 22 -0.61 19.38 -4.94
N THR A 23 0.44 20.21 -4.97
CA THR A 23 1.03 20.72 -6.21
C THR A 23 1.88 19.65 -6.91
N ASP A 24 2.18 19.83 -8.19
CA ASP A 24 3.00 18.87 -8.96
C ASP A 24 4.38 18.64 -8.34
N ALA A 25 5.00 19.71 -7.83
CA ALA A 25 6.28 19.62 -7.13
C ALA A 25 6.19 18.81 -5.81
N GLN A 26 5.09 18.95 -5.06
CA GLN A 26 4.86 18.17 -3.85
C GLN A 26 4.60 16.70 -4.18
N ILE A 27 3.83 16.44 -5.25
CA ILE A 27 3.57 15.08 -5.73
C ILE A 27 4.89 14.43 -6.17
N GLU A 28 5.70 15.13 -6.96
CA GLU A 28 7.00 14.65 -7.43
C GLU A 28 7.94 14.32 -6.27
N THR A 29 8.03 15.21 -5.27
CA THR A 29 8.81 14.95 -4.04
C THR A 29 8.35 13.66 -3.37
N LYS A 30 7.03 13.47 -3.22
CA LYS A 30 6.49 12.28 -2.56
C LYS A 30 6.59 11.01 -3.41
N ILE A 31 6.62 11.13 -4.74
CA ILE A 31 6.96 10.02 -5.62
C ILE A 31 8.39 9.57 -5.36
N THR A 32 9.35 10.50 -5.30
CA THR A 32 10.76 10.18 -5.00
C THR A 32 10.88 9.48 -3.64
N ASP A 33 10.28 10.04 -2.59
CA ASP A 33 10.30 9.42 -1.26
C ASP A 33 9.69 8.00 -1.28
N ALA A 34 8.61 7.80 -2.02
CA ALA A 34 7.94 6.50 -2.14
C ALA A 34 8.73 5.49 -2.98
N GLU A 35 9.42 5.94 -4.04
CA GLU A 35 10.32 5.10 -4.84
C GLU A 35 11.54 4.67 -4.01
N ASP A 36 12.12 5.59 -3.22
CA ASP A 36 13.21 5.29 -2.30
C ASP A 36 12.77 4.31 -1.20
N LEU A 37 11.57 4.46 -0.64
CA LEU A 37 11.00 3.51 0.32
C LEU A 37 10.87 2.10 -0.30
N VAL A 38 10.39 2.02 -1.53
CA VAL A 38 10.25 0.75 -2.27
C VAL A 38 11.61 0.12 -2.53
N LEU A 39 12.59 0.90 -3.00
CA LEU A 39 13.95 0.45 -3.30
C LEU A 39 14.73 0.04 -2.05
N THR A 40 14.51 0.72 -0.92
CA THR A 40 15.11 0.36 0.37
C THR A 40 14.61 -1.00 0.85
N GLY A 41 13.32 -1.29 0.66
CA GLY A 41 12.73 -2.58 1.02
C GLY A 41 13.00 -3.70 0.01
N TYR A 42 13.18 -3.35 -1.28
CA TYR A 42 13.29 -4.29 -2.38
C TYR A 42 14.31 -3.77 -3.42
N PRO A 43 15.62 -3.86 -3.13
CA PRO A 43 16.67 -3.30 -3.99
C PRO A 43 16.78 -4.00 -5.36
N ASP A 44 16.23 -5.20 -5.48
CA ASP A 44 16.26 -6.05 -6.69
C ASP A 44 15.10 -5.80 -7.67
N ILE A 45 14.26 -4.78 -7.43
CA ILE A 45 13.09 -4.50 -8.27
C ILE A 45 13.47 -4.24 -9.73
N GLY A 46 14.57 -3.50 -9.98
CA GLY A 46 15.03 -3.23 -11.34
C GLY A 46 15.34 -4.50 -12.11
N ASP A 47 16.08 -5.42 -11.49
CA ASP A 47 16.44 -6.71 -12.08
C ASP A 47 15.21 -7.59 -12.29
N ARG A 48 14.27 -7.57 -11.35
CA ARG A 48 13.02 -8.35 -11.45
C ARG A 48 12.08 -7.83 -12.53
N ILE A 49 12.07 -6.51 -12.79
CA ILE A 49 11.36 -5.93 -13.93
C ILE A 49 12.05 -6.35 -15.23
N ALA A 50 13.38 -6.24 -15.32
CA ALA A 50 14.14 -6.62 -16.50
C ALA A 50 13.98 -8.12 -16.84
N ALA A 51 13.92 -8.97 -15.82
CA ALA A 51 13.67 -10.41 -15.97
C ALA A 51 12.21 -10.77 -16.25
N GLY A 52 11.28 -9.82 -16.24
CA GLY A 52 9.84 -10.06 -16.45
C GLY A 52 9.11 -10.71 -15.27
N ASN A 53 9.78 -10.89 -14.13
CA ASN A 53 9.23 -11.48 -12.91
C ASN A 53 8.36 -10.49 -12.11
N LEU A 54 8.49 -9.19 -12.40
CA LEU A 54 7.67 -8.13 -11.83
C LEU A 54 7.25 -7.17 -12.94
N ARG A 55 5.96 -6.87 -13.04
CA ARG A 55 5.48 -5.89 -14.02
C ARG A 55 5.74 -4.49 -13.52
N VAL A 56 6.33 -3.63 -14.36
CA VAL A 56 6.53 -2.20 -14.05
C VAL A 56 5.24 -1.50 -13.62
N GLU A 57 4.10 -1.84 -14.24
CA GLU A 57 2.79 -1.30 -13.87
C GLU A 57 2.37 -1.63 -12.43
N THR A 58 2.84 -2.76 -11.89
CA THR A 58 2.57 -3.13 -10.49
C THR A 58 3.33 -2.20 -9.54
N VAL A 59 4.58 -1.88 -9.86
CA VAL A 59 5.39 -0.91 -9.10
C VAL A 59 4.77 0.48 -9.19
N ARG A 60 4.41 0.92 -10.39
CA ARG A 60 3.75 2.22 -10.62
C ARG A 60 2.48 2.37 -9.80
N ARG A 61 1.60 1.36 -9.82
CA ARG A 61 0.36 1.36 -9.03
C ARG A 61 0.62 1.47 -7.53
N ILE A 62 1.66 0.78 -7.03
CA ILE A 62 1.99 0.77 -5.60
C ILE A 62 2.52 2.14 -5.17
N VAL A 63 3.50 2.68 -5.89
CA VAL A 63 4.07 4.01 -5.61
C VAL A 63 2.97 5.08 -5.63
N ALA A 64 2.14 5.11 -6.69
CA ALA A 64 1.02 6.06 -6.75
C ALA A 64 0.02 5.86 -5.59
N GLY A 65 -0.26 4.61 -5.21
CA GLY A 65 -1.13 4.29 -4.09
C GLY A 65 -0.59 4.77 -2.74
N VAL A 66 0.72 4.65 -2.51
CA VAL A 66 1.39 5.16 -1.30
C VAL A 66 1.26 6.68 -1.21
N VAL A 67 1.53 7.40 -2.32
CA VAL A 67 1.38 8.86 -2.40
C VAL A 67 -0.06 9.28 -2.16
N ILE A 68 -1.04 8.64 -2.82
CA ILE A 68 -2.46 8.93 -2.63
C ILE A 68 -2.88 8.74 -1.16
N ARG A 69 -2.39 7.67 -0.50
CA ARG A 69 -2.70 7.43 0.93
C ARG A 69 -2.14 8.51 1.83
N PHE A 70 -0.93 9.00 1.55
CA PHE A 70 -0.33 10.13 2.27
C PHE A 70 -1.21 11.37 2.12
N PHE A 71 -1.59 11.76 0.90
CA PHE A 71 -2.43 12.94 0.68
C PHE A 71 -3.87 12.78 1.19
N ARG A 72 -4.37 11.55 1.33
CA ARG A 72 -5.68 11.30 1.98
C ARG A 72 -5.65 11.48 3.48
N ASN A 73 -4.50 11.29 4.12
CA ASN A 73 -4.35 11.42 5.56
C ASN A 73 -2.96 11.97 5.91
N PRO A 74 -2.68 13.24 5.57
CA PRO A 74 -1.35 13.82 5.75
C PRO A 74 -0.95 13.90 7.22
N GLU A 75 -1.91 14.06 8.13
CA GLU A 75 -1.68 14.10 9.58
C GLU A 75 -1.61 12.69 10.23
N GLY A 76 -1.83 11.62 9.45
CA GLY A 76 -1.80 10.25 9.97
C GLY A 76 -2.90 9.91 10.98
N ILE A 77 -3.92 10.76 11.13
CA ILE A 77 -5.00 10.59 12.11
C ILE A 77 -5.82 9.36 11.73
N ARG A 78 -5.80 8.32 12.57
CA ARG A 78 -6.58 7.09 12.36
C ARG A 78 -7.82 6.98 13.24
N THR A 79 -8.17 7.97 14.05
CA THR A 79 -9.34 7.86 14.92
C THR A 79 -9.92 9.24 15.29
N THR A 80 -11.15 9.52 14.82
CA THR A 80 -12.09 10.31 15.63
C THR A 80 -12.84 9.31 16.47
N SER A 81 -12.40 9.10 17.71
CA SER A 81 -13.15 8.30 18.68
C SER A 81 -14.37 9.11 19.11
N SER A 82 -15.50 8.94 18.44
CA SER A 82 -16.79 9.21 19.06
C SER A 82 -17.15 7.99 19.90
N THR A 83 -16.60 7.94 21.12
CA THR A 83 -16.90 6.91 22.11
C THR A 83 -18.37 7.02 22.52
N THR A 84 -19.14 5.96 22.30
CA THR A 84 -20.37 5.70 23.05
C THR A 84 -20.49 4.19 23.26
N GLY A 85 -19.90 3.68 24.35
CA GLY A 85 -20.15 2.30 24.81
C GLY A 85 -18.99 1.63 25.56
N PRO A 86 -19.26 0.85 26.63
CA PRO A 86 -18.24 0.31 27.57
C PRO A 86 -17.53 -0.98 27.12
N PHE A 87 -17.63 -1.41 25.86
CA PHE A 87 -17.00 -2.65 25.39
C PHE A 87 -16.06 -2.41 24.21
N ALA A 88 -14.91 -1.79 24.48
CA ALA A 88 -13.82 -1.72 23.50
C ALA A 88 -12.91 -2.94 23.66
N VAL A 89 -13.03 -3.90 22.74
CA VAL A 89 -12.05 -4.97 22.55
C VAL A 89 -10.81 -4.31 21.92
N GLY A 90 -9.73 -4.23 22.72
CA GLY A 90 -8.47 -3.60 22.30
C GLY A 90 -7.86 -4.33 21.11
N SER A 91 -7.83 -3.66 19.95
CA SER A 91 -7.01 -4.08 18.81
C SER A 91 -5.62 -3.49 19.01
N THR A 92 -4.70 -4.30 19.53
CA THR A 92 -3.27 -3.97 19.62
C THR A 92 -2.71 -3.80 18.22
N ILE A 93 -2.53 -2.56 17.79
CA ILE A 93 -1.71 -2.23 16.62
C ILE A 93 -0.32 -1.92 17.17
N THR A 94 0.59 -2.89 17.03
CA THR A 94 2.02 -2.71 17.32
C THR A 94 2.56 -1.62 16.41
N HIS A 95 2.94 -0.51 17.03
CA HIS A 95 3.62 0.61 16.38
C HIS A 95 5.04 0.16 16.07
N GLY A 96 5.46 0.33 14.81
CA GLY A 96 6.85 0.24 14.40
C GLY A 96 7.08 1.33 13.38
N GLY A 97 7.52 2.50 13.84
CA GLY A 97 7.77 3.70 13.03
C GLY A 97 7.26 4.95 13.74
N ASP A 98 8.17 5.87 14.07
CA ASP A 98 8.02 6.95 15.06
C ASP A 98 7.41 8.27 14.49
N GLU A 99 6.82 8.27 13.28
CA GLU A 99 6.42 9.52 12.62
C GLU A 99 4.96 9.51 12.08
N PRO A 100 4.05 10.32 12.66
CA PRO A 100 2.73 10.55 12.09
C PRO A 100 2.84 11.18 10.70
N GLY A 101 2.19 10.58 9.69
CA GLY A 101 2.26 11.04 8.30
C GLY A 101 3.37 10.39 7.46
N GLU A 102 4.06 9.36 7.95
CA GLU A 102 5.08 8.67 7.16
C GLU A 102 4.49 7.92 5.94
N LEU A 103 5.21 7.92 4.83
CA LEU A 103 4.91 7.05 3.69
C LEU A 103 5.17 5.61 4.11
N TYR A 104 4.17 4.73 3.96
CA TYR A 104 4.32 3.32 4.32
C TYR A 104 3.80 2.40 3.22
N LEU A 105 4.46 1.26 3.07
CA LEU A 105 3.94 0.15 2.30
C LEU A 105 2.91 -0.60 3.15
N SER A 106 1.73 -0.86 2.59
CA SER A 106 0.77 -1.77 3.21
C SER A 106 1.20 -3.22 3.00
N ASP A 107 0.65 -4.15 3.78
CA ASP A 107 0.95 -5.58 3.60
C ASP A 107 0.56 -6.08 2.21
N ALA A 108 -0.53 -5.55 1.64
CA ALA A 108 -0.93 -5.87 0.27
C ALA A 108 0.11 -5.40 -0.76
N ASP A 109 0.74 -4.23 -0.53
CA ASP A 109 1.79 -3.72 -1.42
C ASP A 109 3.05 -4.58 -1.29
N ARG A 110 3.47 -4.92 -0.07
CA ARG A 110 4.61 -5.81 0.18
C ARG A 110 4.43 -7.16 -0.49
N VAL A 111 3.22 -7.73 -0.40
CA VAL A 111 2.88 -8.99 -1.09
C VAL A 111 2.99 -8.82 -2.61
N ALA A 112 2.43 -7.75 -3.17
CA ALA A 112 2.51 -7.49 -4.61
C ALA A 112 3.96 -7.26 -5.09
N LEU A 113 4.78 -6.53 -4.32
CA LEU A 113 6.20 -6.31 -4.61
C LEU A 113 7.03 -7.57 -4.46
N SER A 114 6.69 -8.47 -3.53
CA SER A 114 7.40 -9.74 -3.36
C SER A 114 7.29 -10.68 -4.57
N GLY A 115 6.34 -10.43 -5.49
CA GLY A 115 6.13 -11.27 -6.67
C GLY A 115 5.65 -12.69 -6.34
N ARG A 116 5.45 -13.02 -5.05
CA ARG A 116 4.68 -14.19 -4.67
C ARG A 116 3.25 -13.92 -5.11
N THR A 117 2.85 -14.52 -6.22
CA THR A 117 1.46 -14.92 -6.41
C THR A 117 1.04 -15.55 -5.11
N MET A 118 0.16 -14.89 -4.35
CA MET A 118 -0.59 -15.55 -3.31
C MET A 118 -1.30 -16.70 -4.02
N THR A 119 -0.67 -17.89 -4.04
CA THR A 119 -1.39 -19.12 -4.23
C THR A 119 -2.46 -19.04 -3.17
N LYS A 120 -3.68 -18.67 -3.58
CA LYS A 120 -4.87 -18.75 -2.76
C LYS A 120 -4.87 -20.20 -2.30
N LYS A 121 -4.37 -20.46 -1.09
CA LYS A 121 -4.58 -21.73 -0.42
C LYS A 121 -6.07 -21.73 -0.14
N ALA A 122 -6.83 -22.25 -1.09
CA ALA A 122 -8.21 -22.63 -0.88
C ALA A 122 -8.17 -23.60 0.28
N PHE A 123 -8.56 -23.13 1.46
CA PHE A 123 -8.91 -24.01 2.55
C PHE A 123 -10.19 -24.73 2.11
N THR A 124 -10.02 -25.85 1.40
CA THR A 124 -11.12 -26.78 1.16
C THR A 124 -11.44 -27.42 2.51
N ILE A 125 -12.29 -26.76 3.30
CA ILE A 125 -12.97 -27.41 4.42
C ILE A 125 -13.88 -28.46 3.77
N SER A 126 -13.50 -29.73 3.89
CA SER A 126 -14.39 -30.84 3.55
C SER A 126 -15.53 -30.84 4.57
N THR A 127 -16.71 -30.43 4.12
CA THR A 127 -17.97 -30.48 4.90
C THR A 127 -18.68 -31.82 4.78
N ILE A 128 -18.04 -32.87 4.25
CA ILE A 128 -18.64 -34.21 4.17
C ILE A 128 -18.64 -34.80 5.58
N PRO A 129 -19.81 -34.96 6.23
CA PRO A 129 -19.86 -35.57 7.56
C PRO A 129 -19.45 -37.04 7.42
N LYS A 130 -18.41 -37.43 8.17
CA LYS A 130 -17.99 -38.83 8.25
C LYS A 130 -18.97 -39.56 9.18
N GLY A 131 -19.90 -40.29 8.57
CA GLY A 131 -20.74 -41.27 9.24
C GLY A 131 -22.17 -40.82 9.46
N TRP A 132 -23.07 -41.36 8.65
CA TRP A 132 -24.41 -41.71 9.11
C TRP A 132 -24.65 -43.18 8.71
N PRO A 133 -25.11 -44.03 9.65
CA PRO A 133 -25.33 -45.47 9.42
C PRO A 133 -26.44 -45.78 8.41
#